data_AF-A0A7S1TWT3-F1
#
_entry.id   AF-A0A7S1TWT3-F1
#
_cell.length_a   1.000
_cell.length_b   1.000
_cell.length_c   1.000
_cell.angle_alpha   90.00
_cell.angle_beta   90.00
_cell.angle_gamma   90.00
#
_symmetry.space_group_name_H-M   'P 1'
#
loop_
_entity.id
_entity.type
_entity.pdbx_description
1 polymer ?
#
loop_
_entity_poly.entity_id
_entity_poly.type
_entity_poly.pdbx_seq_one_letter_code
_entity_poly.pdbx_strand_id
1 'polypeptide(L)'
;VWGATKKSGNMIKFGGGFYCGLIDSVEGKEPIYAFNGFFMQMRSKFVSPDASIYYFVVEWEEAALSWEDFRGKVLGPTDPATAPADSIRGMILAKWQELGLAAEPNTGDNGVHASASPFEALAERMNWLGVAASADAYGQQLLAAGIPEATIEAWGKDPQVTYTIDGEETTASLFDSLEDMDSAPCLEKAVKIAGL
;
A
#
# COMPACT_ATOMS: atom_id res chain seq x y z
N VAL A 1 1.88 5.47 -23.35
CA VAL A 1 3.29 5.02 -23.30
C VAL A 1 3.48 3.95 -22.23
N TRP A 2 3.45 4.28 -20.93
CA TRP A 2 3.71 3.30 -19.85
C TRP A 2 2.85 2.03 -19.89
N GLY A 3 1.54 2.16 -20.11
CA GLY A 3 0.65 1.00 -20.23
C GLY A 3 0.97 0.10 -21.45
N ALA A 4 1.53 0.66 -22.52
CA ALA A 4 1.99 -0.11 -23.68
C ALA A 4 3.28 -0.86 -23.34
N THR A 5 4.22 -0.21 -22.65
CA THR A 5 5.44 -0.85 -22.11
C THR A 5 5.14 -2.04 -21.21
N LYS A 6 4.09 -1.95 -20.36
CA LYS A 6 3.65 -3.09 -19.55
C LYS A 6 3.17 -4.26 -20.42
N LYS A 7 2.38 -3.98 -21.46
CA LYS A 7 1.80 -4.99 -22.36
C LYS A 7 2.84 -5.67 -23.26
N SER A 8 3.94 -4.99 -23.59
CA SER A 8 5.03 -5.56 -24.40
C SER A 8 5.99 -6.45 -23.61
N GLY A 9 5.81 -6.59 -22.29
CA GLY A 9 6.72 -7.36 -21.44
C GLY A 9 8.04 -6.65 -21.10
N ASN A 10 8.17 -5.37 -21.48
CA ASN A 10 9.39 -4.57 -21.29
C ASN A 10 9.46 -3.92 -19.90
N MET A 11 8.92 -4.57 -18.87
CA MET A 11 8.84 -4.02 -17.51
C MET A 11 9.30 -5.04 -16.47
N ILE A 12 10.20 -4.61 -15.60
CA ILE A 12 10.69 -5.37 -14.45
C ILE A 12 10.08 -4.78 -13.19
N LYS A 13 9.50 -5.63 -12.32
CA LYS A 13 9.07 -5.28 -10.97
C LYS A 13 10.19 -5.66 -9.99
N PHE A 14 10.65 -4.71 -9.19
CA PHE A 14 11.68 -4.94 -8.17
C PHE A 14 11.09 -5.18 -6.78
N GLY A 15 9.88 -4.69 -6.51
CA GLY A 15 9.21 -4.79 -5.20
C GLY A 15 7.84 -4.10 -5.21
N GLY A 16 7.23 -3.92 -4.04
CA GLY A 16 5.99 -3.15 -3.86
C GLY A 16 6.08 -1.79 -4.56
N GLY A 17 5.18 -1.50 -5.51
CA GLY A 17 5.14 -0.21 -6.20
C GLY A 17 6.36 0.19 -7.05
N PHE A 18 7.42 -0.63 -7.15
CA PHE A 18 8.71 -0.26 -7.76
C PHE A 18 8.99 -1.02 -9.06
N TYR A 19 9.00 -0.29 -10.17
CA TYR A 19 9.08 -0.81 -11.53
C TYR A 19 10.09 -0.03 -12.37
N CYS A 20 10.81 -0.71 -13.26
CA CYS A 20 11.52 -0.08 -14.38
C CYS A 20 10.95 -0.61 -15.70
N GLY A 21 10.64 0.29 -16.62
CA GLY A 21 10.19 -0.03 -17.97
C GLY A 21 11.15 0.50 -19.02
N LEU A 22 11.46 -0.31 -20.02
CA LEU A 22 12.12 0.13 -21.25
C LEU A 22 11.07 0.72 -22.20
N ILE A 23 11.15 2.03 -22.43
CA ILE A 23 10.31 2.76 -23.37
C ILE A 23 11.09 2.89 -24.68
N ASP A 24 10.75 2.03 -25.64
CA ASP A 24 11.32 1.98 -27.00
C ASP A 24 10.25 2.26 -28.08
N SER A 25 9.01 2.48 -27.68
CA SER A 25 7.87 2.59 -28.60
C SER A 25 7.60 4.00 -29.13
N VAL A 26 8.50 4.96 -28.92
CA VAL A 26 8.29 6.37 -29.31
C VAL A 26 9.06 6.67 -30.59
N GLU A 27 8.33 6.87 -31.69
CA GLU A 27 8.93 7.11 -33.01
C GLU A 27 9.87 8.33 -33.01
N GLY A 28 11.05 8.18 -33.59
CA GLY A 28 12.06 9.25 -33.68
C GLY A 28 12.74 9.59 -32.35
N LYS A 29 12.64 8.74 -31.32
CA LYS A 29 13.32 8.89 -30.04
C LYS A 29 14.18 7.67 -29.73
N GLU A 30 15.32 7.93 -29.09
CA GLU A 30 16.14 6.87 -28.51
C GLU A 30 15.40 6.17 -27.36
N PRO A 31 15.58 4.85 -27.16
CA PRO A 31 15.00 4.13 -26.04
C PRO A 31 15.46 4.68 -24.69
N ILE A 32 14.55 4.72 -23.72
CA ILE A 32 14.84 5.16 -22.35
C ILE A 32 14.36 4.14 -21.32
N TYR A 33 15.08 4.05 -20.20
CA TYR A 33 14.59 3.38 -19.00
C TYR A 33 13.88 4.39 -18.12
N ALA A 34 12.64 4.09 -17.73
CA ALA A 34 11.85 4.92 -16.83
C ALA A 34 11.45 4.12 -15.59
N PHE A 35 11.74 4.68 -14.41
CA PHE A 35 11.25 4.14 -13.15
C PHE A 35 9.87 4.73 -12.82
N ASN A 36 8.93 3.87 -12.44
CA ASN A 36 7.58 4.25 -12.02
C ASN A 36 6.91 5.29 -12.93
N GLY A 37 6.94 5.09 -14.25
CA GLY A 37 6.42 6.05 -15.24
C GLY A 37 4.92 6.37 -15.11
N PHE A 38 4.18 5.62 -14.29
CA PHE A 38 2.78 5.89 -13.92
C PHE A 38 2.62 6.92 -12.80
N PHE A 39 3.66 7.22 -12.02
CA PHE A 39 3.54 7.93 -10.74
C PHE A 39 2.90 9.31 -10.89
N MET A 40 3.30 10.10 -11.89
CA MET A 40 2.75 11.44 -12.07
C MET A 40 1.26 11.43 -12.43
N GLN A 41 0.82 10.44 -13.20
CA GLN A 41 -0.60 10.24 -13.52
C GLN A 41 -1.39 9.74 -12.30
N MET A 42 -0.78 8.89 -11.47
CA MET A 42 -1.40 8.49 -10.21
C MET A 42 -1.54 9.70 -9.27
N ARG A 43 -0.45 10.45 -9.04
CA ARG A 43 -0.42 11.62 -8.17
C ARG A 43 -1.44 12.67 -8.58
N SER A 44 -1.63 12.92 -9.88
CA SER A 44 -2.61 13.93 -10.34
C SER A 44 -4.03 13.66 -9.85
N LYS A 45 -4.39 12.39 -9.58
CA LYS A 45 -5.70 12.00 -9.04
C LYS A 45 -5.91 12.41 -7.58
N PHE A 46 -4.82 12.64 -6.84
CA PHE A 46 -4.86 13.03 -5.42
C PHE A 46 -4.70 14.54 -5.21
N VAL A 47 -4.11 15.25 -6.16
CA VAL A 47 -3.77 16.69 -6.02
C VAL A 47 -4.56 17.61 -6.95
N SER A 48 -5.43 17.06 -7.79
CA SER A 48 -6.32 17.88 -8.62
C SER A 48 -7.22 18.74 -7.72
N PRO A 49 -7.53 20.00 -8.09
CA PRO A 49 -8.44 20.85 -7.32
C PRO A 49 -9.82 20.21 -7.06
N ASP A 50 -10.28 19.38 -7.99
CA ASP A 50 -11.58 18.68 -7.89
C ASP A 50 -11.48 17.31 -7.20
N ALA A 51 -10.27 16.89 -6.80
CA ALA A 51 -10.08 15.62 -6.11
C ALA A 51 -10.55 15.74 -4.65
N SER A 52 -11.22 14.70 -4.18
CA SER A 52 -11.59 14.54 -2.77
C SER A 52 -11.41 13.10 -2.35
N ILE A 53 -10.99 12.91 -1.11
CA ILE A 53 -10.78 11.59 -0.51
C ILE A 53 -11.70 11.49 0.68
N TYR A 54 -12.54 10.46 0.69
CA TYR A 54 -13.28 10.08 1.86
C TYR A 54 -12.41 9.16 2.69
N TYR A 55 -12.02 9.65 3.87
CA TYR A 55 -11.23 8.90 4.81
C TYR A 55 -12.14 8.25 5.86
N PHE A 56 -11.93 6.96 6.11
CA PHE A 56 -12.64 6.20 7.13
C PHE A 56 -11.63 5.56 8.07
N VAL A 57 -11.90 5.67 9.37
CA VAL A 57 -11.28 4.79 10.38
C VAL A 57 -12.27 3.67 10.63
N VAL A 58 -11.81 2.43 10.48
CA VAL A 58 -12.58 1.22 10.74
C VAL A 58 -11.85 0.38 11.78
N GLU A 59 -12.61 -0.31 12.62
CA GLU A 59 -12.11 -1.19 13.67
C GLU A 59 -12.92 -2.49 13.69
N TRP A 60 -12.25 -3.57 14.06
CA TRP A 60 -12.85 -4.90 14.20
C TRP A 60 -11.97 -5.75 15.13
N GLU A 61 -12.53 -6.86 15.61
CA GLU A 61 -11.80 -7.85 16.40
C GLU A 61 -10.98 -8.75 15.46
N GLU A 62 -9.66 -8.82 15.65
CA GLU A 62 -8.76 -9.65 14.81
C GLU A 62 -9.15 -11.14 14.82
N ALA A 63 -9.69 -11.62 15.94
CA ALA A 63 -10.18 -13.00 16.07
C ALA A 63 -11.40 -13.31 15.19
N ALA A 64 -12.12 -12.28 14.73
CA ALA A 64 -13.26 -12.42 13.81
C ALA A 64 -12.88 -12.22 12.34
N LEU A 65 -11.82 -11.45 12.08
CA LEU A 65 -11.35 -11.12 10.74
C LEU A 65 -9.86 -10.73 10.80
N SER A 66 -9.00 -11.55 10.19
CA SER A 66 -7.58 -11.19 10.06
C SER A 66 -7.38 -10.02 9.12
N TRP A 67 -6.25 -9.32 9.23
CA TRP A 67 -5.88 -8.22 8.35
C TRP A 67 -5.77 -8.68 6.88
N GLU A 68 -5.19 -9.86 6.67
CA GLU A 68 -5.14 -10.52 5.36
C GLU A 68 -6.54 -10.71 4.77
N ASP A 69 -7.50 -11.22 5.54
CA ASP A 69 -8.88 -11.43 5.09
C ASP A 69 -9.62 -10.11 4.89
N PHE A 70 -9.36 -9.10 5.72
CA PHE A 70 -9.89 -7.75 5.52
C PHE A 70 -9.44 -7.19 4.15
N ARG A 71 -8.17 -7.32 3.79
CA ARG A 71 -7.66 -6.86 2.48
C ARG A 71 -8.11 -7.76 1.33
N GLY A 72 -7.97 -9.07 1.48
CA GLY A 72 -8.20 -10.05 0.41
C GLY A 72 -9.68 -10.31 0.13
N LYS A 73 -10.50 -10.45 1.18
CA LYS A 73 -11.92 -10.83 1.06
C LYS A 73 -12.86 -9.64 1.16
N VAL A 74 -12.67 -8.77 2.16
CA VAL A 74 -13.57 -7.61 2.36
C VAL A 74 -13.29 -6.52 1.34
N LEU A 75 -12.04 -6.08 1.21
CA LEU A 75 -11.67 -5.06 0.23
C LEU A 75 -11.65 -5.65 -1.20
N GLY A 76 -11.09 -6.84 -1.35
CA GLY A 76 -10.89 -7.53 -2.62
C GLY A 76 -9.50 -7.26 -3.23
N PRO A 77 -8.99 -8.11 -4.14
CA PRO A 77 -7.74 -7.89 -4.89
C PRO A 77 -7.65 -6.52 -5.59
N THR A 78 -6.43 -6.04 -5.82
CA THR A 78 -6.17 -4.73 -6.44
C THR A 78 -6.77 -4.57 -7.83
N ASP A 79 -6.85 -5.65 -8.60
CA ASP A 79 -7.55 -5.67 -9.89
C ASP A 79 -9.02 -6.02 -9.64
N PRO A 80 -9.97 -5.08 -9.83
CA PRO A 80 -11.38 -5.35 -9.58
C PRO A 80 -11.93 -6.49 -10.45
N ALA A 81 -11.35 -6.75 -11.63
CA ALA A 81 -11.77 -7.82 -12.53
C ALA A 81 -11.58 -9.23 -11.94
N THR A 82 -10.70 -9.38 -10.94
CA THR A 82 -10.47 -10.65 -10.23
C THR A 82 -11.08 -10.66 -8.83
N ALA A 83 -11.79 -9.60 -8.44
CA ALA A 83 -12.32 -9.46 -7.10
C ALA A 83 -13.64 -10.24 -6.89
N PRO A 84 -13.86 -10.85 -5.71
CA PRO A 84 -15.15 -11.43 -5.36
C PRO A 84 -16.28 -10.40 -5.49
N ALA A 85 -17.45 -10.81 -5.98
CA ALA A 85 -18.56 -9.89 -6.24
C ALA A 85 -19.11 -9.21 -4.97
N ASP A 86 -18.92 -9.84 -3.82
CA ASP A 86 -19.29 -9.36 -2.49
C ASP A 86 -18.19 -8.56 -1.78
N SER A 87 -16.99 -8.46 -2.36
CA SER A 87 -15.95 -7.54 -1.89
C SER A 87 -16.26 -6.10 -2.27
N ILE A 88 -15.65 -5.12 -1.59
CA ILE A 88 -15.85 -3.69 -1.88
C ILE A 88 -15.44 -3.37 -3.32
N ARG A 89 -14.29 -3.86 -3.80
CA ARG A 89 -13.85 -3.64 -5.19
C ARG A 89 -14.77 -4.32 -6.20
N GLY A 90 -15.29 -5.51 -5.89
CA GLY A 90 -16.28 -6.19 -6.72
C GLY A 90 -17.61 -5.41 -6.80
N MET A 91 -18.09 -4.89 -5.67
CA MET A 91 -19.29 -4.05 -5.62
C MET A 91 -19.11 -2.73 -6.36
N ILE A 92 -17.93 -2.08 -6.23
CA ILE A 92 -17.61 -0.86 -6.97
C ILE A 92 -17.56 -1.16 -8.48
N LEU A 93 -16.92 -2.25 -8.89
CA LEU A 93 -16.91 -2.68 -10.29
C LEU A 93 -18.32 -2.96 -10.82
N ALA A 94 -19.19 -3.61 -10.04
CA ALA A 94 -20.55 -3.90 -10.48
C ALA A 94 -21.42 -2.63 -10.61
N LYS A 95 -21.15 -1.60 -9.81
CA LYS A 95 -22.00 -0.41 -9.67
C LYS A 95 -21.33 0.89 -10.09
N TRP A 96 -20.22 0.84 -10.82
CA TRP A 96 -19.39 2.03 -11.08
C TRP A 96 -20.16 3.19 -11.71
N GLN A 97 -21.12 2.89 -12.61
CA GLN A 97 -21.98 3.89 -13.24
C GLN A 97 -22.96 4.52 -12.25
N GLU A 98 -23.57 3.70 -11.38
CA GLU A 98 -24.48 4.16 -10.32
C GLU A 98 -23.74 5.01 -9.29
N LEU A 99 -22.48 4.68 -9.02
CA LEU A 99 -21.57 5.44 -8.16
C LEU A 99 -21.01 6.72 -8.83
N GLY A 100 -21.34 6.95 -10.11
CA GLY A 100 -20.93 8.15 -10.85
C GLY A 100 -19.45 8.15 -11.27
N LEU A 101 -18.79 6.99 -11.32
CA LEU A 101 -17.41 6.89 -11.81
C LEU A 101 -17.36 7.15 -13.32
N ALA A 102 -16.31 7.85 -13.78
CA ALA A 102 -16.18 8.25 -15.18
C ALA A 102 -15.84 7.11 -16.14
N ALA A 103 -15.29 6.01 -15.62
CA ALA A 103 -14.90 4.84 -16.38
C ALA A 103 -15.00 3.58 -15.52
N GLU A 104 -15.05 2.44 -16.19
CA GLU A 104 -14.97 1.13 -15.53
C GLU A 104 -13.66 1.00 -14.72
N PRO A 105 -13.73 0.58 -13.45
CA PRO A 105 -12.57 0.38 -12.59
C PRO A 105 -11.50 -0.53 -13.20
N ASN A 106 -10.24 -0.22 -12.92
CA ASN A 106 -9.08 -1.03 -13.31
C ASN A 106 -8.04 -1.04 -12.19
N THR A 107 -6.92 -1.75 -12.35
CA THR A 107 -5.86 -1.86 -11.32
C THR A 107 -5.38 -0.49 -10.81
N GLY A 108 -5.35 0.56 -11.64
CA GLY A 108 -4.90 1.90 -11.25
C GLY A 108 -6.01 2.85 -10.82
N ASP A 109 -7.27 2.45 -10.98
CA ASP A 109 -8.50 3.19 -10.62
C ASP A 109 -9.51 2.19 -10.04
N ASN A 110 -9.17 1.61 -8.89
CA ASN A 110 -9.92 0.51 -8.27
C ASN A 110 -10.87 0.96 -7.15
N GLY A 111 -11.11 2.27 -7.04
CA GLY A 111 -12.13 2.88 -6.20
C GLY A 111 -11.82 2.99 -4.71
N VAL A 112 -11.03 2.08 -4.12
CA VAL A 112 -10.75 2.09 -2.67
C VAL A 112 -9.32 1.64 -2.35
N HIS A 113 -8.77 2.27 -1.31
CA HIS A 113 -7.50 1.95 -0.66
C HIS A 113 -7.74 1.50 0.78
N ALA A 114 -6.94 0.57 1.27
CA ALA A 114 -6.83 0.26 2.70
C ALA A 114 -5.37 -0.06 3.03
N SER A 115 -4.96 0.29 4.24
CA SER A 115 -3.59 0.10 4.73
C SER A 115 -3.20 -1.38 4.71
N ALA A 116 -1.96 -1.67 4.31
CA ALA A 116 -1.50 -3.06 4.13
C ALA A 116 -1.21 -3.79 5.45
N SER A 117 -1.05 -3.05 6.55
CA SER A 117 -0.75 -3.57 7.88
C SER A 117 -1.17 -2.56 8.97
N PRO A 118 -1.20 -2.96 10.25
CA PRO A 118 -1.35 -2.05 11.39
C PRO A 118 -0.33 -0.91 11.40
N PHE A 119 0.92 -1.19 10.98
CA PHE A 119 1.97 -0.17 10.89
C PHE A 119 1.69 0.84 9.78
N GLU A 120 1.30 0.38 8.59
CA GLU A 120 0.90 1.30 7.51
C GLU A 120 -0.35 2.09 7.88
N ALA A 121 -1.28 1.51 8.63
CA ALA A 121 -2.46 2.22 9.11
C ALA A 121 -2.06 3.38 10.06
N LEU A 122 -1.08 3.16 10.93
CA LEU A 122 -0.46 4.22 11.73
C LEU A 122 0.22 5.27 10.85
N ALA A 123 1.09 4.87 9.92
CA ALA A 123 1.81 5.79 9.04
C ALA A 123 0.85 6.66 8.20
N GLU A 124 -0.24 6.08 7.72
CA GLU A 124 -1.29 6.79 7.00
C GLU A 124 -2.05 7.76 7.90
N ARG A 125 -2.42 7.39 9.13
CA ARG A 125 -3.04 8.32 10.09
C ARG A 125 -2.10 9.48 10.44
N MET A 126 -0.81 9.21 10.63
CA MET A 126 0.19 10.24 10.85
C MET A 126 0.27 11.20 9.65
N ASN A 127 0.28 10.68 8.42
CA ASN A 127 0.40 11.48 7.21
C ASN A 127 -0.88 12.26 6.85
N TRP A 128 -2.05 11.62 6.91
CA TRP A 128 -3.32 12.22 6.47
C TRP A 128 -4.00 13.05 7.55
N LEU A 129 -3.86 12.67 8.82
CA LEU A 129 -4.58 13.31 9.93
C LEU A 129 -3.65 14.11 10.85
N GLY A 130 -2.33 14.03 10.67
CA GLY A 130 -1.35 14.69 11.56
C GLY A 130 -1.34 14.13 12.98
N VAL A 131 -1.87 12.91 13.18
CA VAL A 131 -1.88 12.24 14.49
C VAL A 131 -0.44 11.82 14.84
N ALA A 132 0.04 12.15 16.03
CA ALA A 132 1.35 11.68 16.50
C ALA A 132 1.28 10.19 16.88
N ALA A 133 2.40 9.46 16.78
CA ALA A 133 2.45 8.05 17.18
C ALA A 133 2.08 7.87 18.66
N SER A 134 2.48 8.80 19.52
CA SER A 134 2.12 8.84 20.93
C SER A 134 0.63 9.04 21.21
N ALA A 135 -0.15 9.54 20.24
CA ALA A 135 -1.59 9.72 20.33
C ALA A 135 -2.39 8.62 19.60
N ASP A 136 -1.72 7.65 18.99
CA ASP A 136 -2.31 6.53 18.26
C ASP A 136 -2.26 5.23 19.08
N ALA A 137 -3.31 4.42 19.03
CA ALA A 137 -3.38 3.19 19.82
C ALA A 137 -2.30 2.15 19.44
N TYR A 138 -1.96 2.04 18.15
CA TYR A 138 -0.89 1.15 17.69
C TYR A 138 0.49 1.81 17.89
N GLY A 139 0.58 3.11 17.65
CA GLY A 139 1.80 3.89 17.92
C GLY A 139 2.25 3.81 19.39
N GLN A 140 1.32 3.88 20.34
CA GLN A 140 1.60 3.70 21.77
C GLN A 140 2.16 2.31 22.11
N GLN A 141 1.73 1.27 21.41
CA GLN A 141 2.27 -0.08 21.61
C GLN A 141 3.72 -0.20 21.10
N LEU A 142 4.03 0.38 19.94
CA LEU A 142 5.41 0.44 19.43
C LEU A 142 6.34 1.20 20.39
N LEU A 143 5.87 2.33 20.92
CA LEU A 143 6.60 3.12 21.91
C LEU A 143 6.81 2.35 23.22
N ALA A 144 5.76 1.67 23.71
CA ALA A 144 5.83 0.84 24.91
C ALA A 144 6.79 -0.36 24.73
N ALA A 145 6.93 -0.87 23.50
CA ALA A 145 7.89 -1.90 23.14
C ALA A 145 9.33 -1.39 22.96
N GLY A 146 9.57 -0.08 23.17
CA GLY A 146 10.89 0.54 23.13
C GLY A 146 11.32 1.08 21.77
N ILE A 147 10.45 1.05 20.76
CA ILE A 147 10.75 1.63 19.44
C ILE A 147 10.62 3.16 19.54
N PRO A 148 11.68 3.94 19.31
CA PRO A 148 11.62 5.40 19.44
C PRO A 148 10.67 6.03 18.40
N GLU A 149 10.01 7.13 18.77
CA GLU A 149 9.11 7.87 17.87
C GLU A 149 9.81 8.28 16.55
N ALA A 150 11.07 8.72 16.63
CA ALA A 150 11.88 9.05 15.47
C ALA A 150 12.10 7.85 14.52
N THR A 151 12.19 6.63 15.07
CA THR A 151 12.27 5.41 14.26
C THR A 151 10.94 5.15 13.56
N ILE A 152 9.82 5.27 14.27
CA ILE A 152 8.46 5.12 13.72
C ILE A 152 8.23 6.11 12.57
N GLU A 153 8.60 7.38 12.75
CA GLU A 153 8.52 8.41 11.71
C GLU A 153 9.39 8.11 10.48
N ALA A 154 10.62 7.63 10.69
CA ALA A 154 11.52 7.25 9.61
C ALA A 154 10.97 6.04 8.84
N TRP A 155 10.40 5.08 9.56
CA TRP A 155 9.77 3.88 9.06
C TRP A 155 8.50 4.16 8.23
N GLY A 156 7.76 5.23 8.53
CA GLY A 156 6.63 5.68 7.70
C GLY A 156 6.98 6.09 6.27
N LYS A 157 8.28 6.16 5.92
CA LYS A 157 8.77 6.41 4.55
C LYS A 157 9.14 5.13 3.80
N ASP A 158 8.81 3.98 4.38
CA ASP A 158 9.11 2.65 3.85
C ASP A 158 10.60 2.43 3.51
N PRO A 159 11.51 2.55 4.49
CA PRO A 159 12.92 2.30 4.25
C PRO A 159 13.19 0.81 4.00
N GLN A 160 14.33 0.51 3.37
CA GLN A 160 14.90 -0.83 3.42
C GLN A 160 15.40 -1.10 4.85
N VAL A 161 14.99 -2.23 5.42
CA VAL A 161 15.42 -2.70 6.73
C VAL A 161 16.08 -4.06 6.60
N THR A 162 17.14 -4.28 7.40
CA THR A 162 17.85 -5.56 7.46
C THR A 162 17.65 -6.16 8.84
N TYR A 163 17.19 -7.40 8.89
CA TYR A 163 16.88 -8.11 10.13
C TYR A 163 17.07 -9.62 9.97
N THR A 164 17.23 -10.34 11.07
CA THR A 164 17.44 -11.79 11.08
C THR A 164 16.21 -12.51 11.62
N ILE A 165 15.67 -13.46 10.86
CA ILE A 165 14.63 -14.41 11.32
C ILE A 165 15.21 -15.82 11.18
N ASP A 166 15.12 -16.62 12.23
CA ASP A 166 15.58 -18.02 12.25
C ASP A 166 17.03 -18.23 11.76
N GLY A 167 17.88 -17.21 11.96
CA GLY A 167 19.30 -17.23 11.56
C GLY A 167 19.57 -16.77 10.12
N GLU A 168 18.54 -16.43 9.35
CA GLU A 168 18.67 -15.90 7.99
C GLU A 168 18.53 -14.37 7.98
N GLU A 169 19.54 -13.69 7.45
CA GLU A 169 19.49 -12.24 7.24
C GLU A 169 18.64 -11.92 6.01
N THR A 170 17.65 -11.05 6.21
CA THR A 170 16.74 -10.57 5.17
C THR A 170 16.88 -9.06 5.07
N THR A 171 16.91 -8.53 3.85
CA THR A 171 16.77 -7.09 3.57
C THR A 171 15.58 -6.87 2.65
N ALA A 172 14.61 -6.07 3.09
CA ALA A 172 13.39 -5.79 2.35
C ALA A 172 12.84 -4.40 2.72
N SER A 173 11.81 -3.95 2.01
CA SER A 173 11.00 -2.81 2.44
C SER A 173 10.38 -3.13 3.82
N LEU A 174 10.24 -2.10 4.65
CA LEU A 174 9.56 -2.25 5.94
C LEU A 174 8.09 -2.62 5.74
N PHE A 175 7.40 -1.95 4.82
CA PHE A 175 5.98 -2.20 4.55
C PHE A 175 5.77 -3.62 4.03
N ASP A 176 6.56 -4.04 3.04
CA ASP A 176 6.54 -5.43 2.53
C ASP A 176 6.86 -6.44 3.66
N SER A 177 7.67 -6.06 4.66
CA SER A 177 8.01 -6.92 5.80
C SER A 177 6.87 -7.08 6.81
N LEU A 178 5.91 -6.16 6.86
CA LEU A 178 4.81 -6.15 7.85
C LEU A 178 3.44 -6.39 7.19
N GLU A 179 3.40 -6.54 5.87
CA GLU A 179 2.19 -6.70 5.07
C GLU A 179 1.34 -7.89 5.55
N ASP A 180 0.01 -7.69 5.56
CA ASP A 180 -1.02 -8.69 5.89
C ASP A 180 -0.96 -9.28 7.31
N MET A 181 -0.13 -8.72 8.18
CA MET A 181 -0.03 -9.16 9.58
C MET A 181 -1.12 -8.55 10.46
N ASP A 182 -1.65 -9.37 11.38
CA ASP A 182 -2.48 -8.89 12.48
C ASP A 182 -1.66 -8.07 13.49
N SER A 183 -2.35 -7.35 14.39
CA SER A 183 -1.73 -6.34 15.27
C SER A 183 -0.60 -6.90 16.13
N ALA A 184 -0.84 -8.04 16.79
CA ALA A 184 0.17 -8.67 17.63
C ALA A 184 1.42 -9.16 16.85
N PRO A 185 1.30 -10.02 15.81
CA PRO A 185 2.47 -10.45 15.05
C PRO A 185 3.18 -9.30 14.31
N CYS A 186 2.45 -8.27 13.87
CA CYS A 186 3.04 -7.07 13.28
C CYS A 186 3.94 -6.34 14.30
N LEU A 187 3.49 -6.18 15.54
CA LEU A 187 4.27 -5.57 16.62
C LEU A 187 5.50 -6.41 16.96
N GLU A 188 5.34 -7.73 17.12
CA GLU A 188 6.46 -8.64 17.41
C GLU A 188 7.54 -8.59 16.32
N LYS A 189 7.14 -8.54 15.04
CA LYS A 189 8.09 -8.43 13.94
C LYS A 189 8.75 -7.05 13.91
N ALA A 190 8.00 -5.97 14.17
CA ALA A 190 8.57 -4.63 14.29
C ALA A 190 9.65 -4.54 15.38
N VAL A 191 9.43 -5.17 16.54
CA VAL A 191 10.42 -5.26 17.63
C VAL A 191 11.69 -5.98 17.18
N LYS A 192 11.55 -7.12 16.48
CA LYS A 192 12.70 -7.85 15.91
C LYS A 192 13.46 -7.01 14.88
N ILE A 193 12.76 -6.27 14.03
CA ILE A 193 13.36 -5.36 13.04
C ILE A 193 14.12 -4.23 13.74
N ALA A 194 13.63 -3.75 14.90
CA ALA A 194 14.32 -2.77 15.72
C ALA A 194 15.53 -3.32 16.49
N GLY A 195 15.72 -4.65 16.52
CA GLY A 195 16.79 -5.30 17.29
C GLY A 195 16.58 -5.27 18.80
N LEU A 196 15.30 -5.28 19.23
CA LEU A 196 14.87 -5.19 20.63
C LEU A 196 14.42 -6.55 21.20
#